data_AF-A0A2N7DBH9-F1
#
_entry.id   AF-A0A2N7DBH9-F1
#
_cell.length_a   1.000
_cell.length_b   1.000
_cell.length_c   1.000
_cell.angle_alpha   90.00
_cell.angle_beta   90.00
_cell.angle_gamma   90.00
#
_symmetry.space_group_name_H-M   'P 1'
#
loop_
_entity.id
_entity.type
_entity.pdbx_description
1 polymer ?
#
loop_
_entity_poly.entity_id
_entity_poly.type
_entity_poly.pdbx_seq_one_letter_code
_entity_poly.pdbx_strand_id
1 'polypeptide(L)'
;MWTQIKPILLMLAILSLLGCAHNNAKLGHHVANMRAQQTYDLTATQDNVDVIPTGSGERMEGAYHTYTGKSDSELNGSDSQFLEGFAQ
;
A
#
# COMPACT_ATOMS: atom_id res chain seq x y z
N MET A 1 -4.28 -48.85 -21.89
CA MET A 1 -4.15 -47.38 -22.06
C MET A 1 -4.41 -46.60 -20.77
N TRP A 2 -5.48 -46.90 -20.00
CA TRP A 2 -5.85 -46.14 -18.80
C TRP A 2 -4.89 -46.27 -17.59
N THR A 3 -4.16 -47.39 -17.49
CA THR A 3 -3.18 -47.64 -16.43
C THR A 3 -1.94 -46.75 -16.54
N GLN A 4 -1.58 -46.30 -17.75
CA GLN A 4 -0.42 -45.43 -18.01
C GLN A 4 -0.74 -43.94 -17.86
N ILE A 5 -2.03 -43.56 -17.84
CA ILE A 5 -2.46 -42.15 -17.71
C ILE A 5 -2.36 -41.68 -16.25
N LYS A 6 -2.63 -42.57 -15.29
CA LYS A 6 -2.54 -42.29 -13.85
C LYS A 6 -1.16 -41.81 -13.38
N PRO A 7 -0.04 -42.49 -13.71
CA PRO A 7 1.28 -42.01 -13.30
C PRO A 7 1.66 -40.70 -13.99
N ILE A 8 1.23 -40.46 -15.23
CA ILE A 8 1.48 -39.21 -15.96
C ILE A 8 0.76 -38.04 -15.28
N LEU A 9 -0.52 -38.20 -14.92
CA LEU A 9 -1.28 -37.18 -14.19
C LEU A 9 -0.66 -36.89 -12.81
N LEU A 10 -0.20 -37.91 -12.10
CA LEU A 10 0.48 -37.74 -10.81
C LEU A 10 1.78 -36.95 -10.97
N MET A 11 2.58 -37.27 -11.99
CA MET A 11 3.83 -36.57 -12.28
C MET A 11 3.58 -35.10 -12.63
N LEU A 12 2.57 -34.82 -13.47
CA LEU A 12 2.19 -33.46 -13.85
C LEU A 12 1.73 -32.62 -12.64
N ALA A 13 0.99 -33.24 -11.71
CA ALA A 13 0.54 -32.58 -10.47
C ALA A 13 1.71 -32.27 -9.52
N ILE A 14 2.76 -33.10 -9.50
CA ILE A 14 3.97 -32.82 -8.71
C ILE A 14 4.76 -31.67 -9.33
N LEU A 15 4.88 -31.62 -10.65
CA LEU A 15 5.58 -30.53 -11.34
C LEU A 15 4.89 -29.18 -11.18
N SER A 16 3.55 -29.13 -11.15
CA SER A 16 2.82 -27.87 -10.96
C SER A 16 3.02 -27.26 -9.57
N LEU A 17 3.33 -28.08 -8.55
CA LEU A 17 3.59 -27.61 -7.18
C LEU A 17 4.99 -27.00 -6.99
N LEU A 18 5.96 -27.34 -7.86
CA LEU A 18 7.32 -26.82 -7.77
C LEU A 18 7.47 -25.38 -8.31
N GLY A 19 6.45 -24.85 -9.00
CA GLY A 19 6.53 -23.58 -9.73
C GLY A 19 6.24 -22.31 -8.91
N CYS A 20 5.66 -22.40 -7.72
CA CYS A 20 5.10 -21.20 -7.07
C CYS A 20 6.11 -20.31 -6.33
N ALA A 21 7.35 -20.76 -6.09
CA ALA A 21 8.31 -20.02 -5.25
C ALA A 21 9.70 -19.81 -5.87
N HIS A 22 9.95 -20.27 -7.10
CA HIS A 22 11.30 -20.29 -7.66
C HIS A 22 11.87 -18.89 -7.97
N ASN A 23 11.01 -17.89 -8.19
CA ASN A 23 11.44 -16.56 -8.65
C ASN A 23 10.89 -15.40 -7.81
N ASN A 24 10.38 -15.69 -6.61
CA ASN A 24 9.91 -14.66 -5.70
C ASN A 24 11.08 -14.14 -4.85
N ALA A 25 11.05 -12.85 -4.54
CA ALA A 25 11.98 -12.28 -3.58
C ALA A 25 11.94 -13.09 -2.28
N LYS A 26 13.12 -13.32 -1.68
CA LYS A 26 13.21 -14.07 -0.41
C LYS A 26 12.24 -13.50 0.61
N LEU A 27 11.65 -14.36 1.45
CA LEU A 27 10.79 -13.92 2.53
C LEU A 27 11.53 -12.84 3.36
N GLY A 28 10.90 -11.69 3.55
CA GLY A 28 11.50 -10.55 4.24
C GLY A 28 12.31 -9.58 3.37
N HIS A 29 12.46 -9.82 2.06
CA HIS A 29 13.18 -8.92 1.14
C HIS A 29 12.61 -7.49 1.16
N HIS A 30 11.29 -7.33 1.14
CA HIS A 30 10.65 -6.01 1.17
C HIS A 30 10.89 -5.29 2.51
N VAL A 31 10.84 -6.00 3.63
CA VAL A 31 11.11 -5.44 4.96
C VAL A 31 12.58 -5.04 5.10
N ALA A 32 13.50 -5.88 4.63
CA ALA A 32 14.92 -5.56 4.60
C ALA A 32 15.23 -4.37 3.69
N ASN A 33 14.58 -4.29 2.52
CA ASN A 33 14.72 -3.17 1.61
C ASN A 33 14.16 -1.87 2.21
N MET A 34 12.97 -1.90 2.84
CA MET A 34 12.45 -0.74 3.55
C MET A 34 13.40 -0.30 4.67
N ARG A 35 13.91 -1.25 5.46
CA ARG A 35 14.88 -0.95 6.53
C ARG A 35 16.18 -0.33 6.00
N ALA A 36 16.65 -0.78 4.84
CA ALA A 36 17.84 -0.23 4.19
C ALA A 36 17.59 1.18 3.62
N GLN A 37 16.40 1.41 3.03
CA GLN A 37 16.00 2.71 2.49
C GLN A 37 15.67 3.73 3.59
N GLN A 38 15.12 3.28 4.71
CA GLN A 38 14.90 4.07 5.92
C GLN A 38 16.21 4.19 6.71
N THR A 39 17.23 4.76 6.07
CA THR A 39 18.41 5.21 6.82
C THR A 39 17.95 6.32 7.76
N TYR A 40 18.14 6.11 9.06
CA TYR A 40 17.79 7.10 10.06
C TYR A 40 18.72 8.29 9.90
N ASP A 41 18.20 9.35 9.30
CA ASP A 41 18.89 10.61 9.13
C ASP A 41 18.67 11.46 10.39
N LEU A 42 19.75 11.65 11.14
CA LEU A 42 19.78 12.45 12.36
C LEU A 42 19.59 13.94 12.08
N THR A 43 19.89 14.41 10.87
CA THR A 43 19.73 15.83 10.47
C THR A 43 18.40 16.10 9.79
N ALA A 44 17.61 15.08 9.42
CA ALA A 44 16.33 15.24 8.75
C ALA A 44 15.36 16.21 9.45
N THR A 45 15.39 16.30 10.79
CA THR A 45 14.54 17.28 11.51
C THR A 45 15.03 18.72 11.30
N GLN A 46 16.34 18.93 11.30
CA GLN A 46 16.96 20.23 11.05
C GLN A 46 16.77 20.64 9.58
N ASP A 47 16.94 19.69 8.66
CA ASP A 47 16.89 19.92 7.22
C ASP A 47 15.47 20.18 6.70
N ASN A 48 14.45 19.65 7.40
CA ASN A 48 13.05 19.82 7.04
C ASN A 48 12.31 20.92 7.83
N VAL A 49 13.00 21.68 8.70
CA VAL A 49 12.36 22.66 9.61
C VAL A 49 11.55 23.72 8.86
N ASP A 50 12.03 24.14 7.68
CA ASP A 50 11.40 25.16 6.84
C ASP A 50 10.78 24.55 5.56
N VAL A 51 10.78 23.22 5.43
CA VAL A 51 10.24 22.55 4.25
C VAL A 51 8.72 22.47 4.38
N ILE A 52 8.02 23.30 3.62
CA ILE A 52 6.57 23.20 3.45
C ILE A 52 6.31 22.16 2.34
N PRO A 53 5.72 20.99 2.66
CA PRO A 53 5.46 19.97 1.66
C PRO A 53 4.42 20.47 0.66
N THR A 54 4.78 20.47 -0.62
CA THR A 54 3.84 20.77 -1.71
C THR A 54 3.13 19.48 -2.12
N GLY A 55 1.80 19.49 -2.13
CA GLY A 55 1.00 18.37 -2.60
C GLY A 55 -0.43 18.79 -2.87
N SER A 56 -1.16 18.01 -3.67
CA SER A 56 -2.58 18.28 -3.97
C SER A 56 -3.51 17.98 -2.80
N GLY A 57 -3.03 17.31 -1.74
CA GLY A 57 -3.88 16.90 -0.63
C GLY A 57 -4.84 15.73 -0.95
N GLU A 58 -4.76 15.13 -2.14
CA GLU A 58 -5.70 14.11 -2.64
C GLU A 58 -5.88 12.91 -1.68
N ARG A 59 -4.81 12.50 -0.98
CA ARG A 59 -4.91 11.43 0.04
C ARG A 59 -5.69 11.85 1.28
N MET A 60 -5.59 13.13 1.66
CA MET A 60 -6.37 13.69 2.77
C MET A 60 -7.82 13.91 2.36
N GLU A 61 -8.07 14.29 1.11
CA GLU A 61 -9.40 14.45 0.51
C GLU A 61 -10.18 13.12 0.56
N GLY A 62 -9.58 12.01 0.10
CA GLY A 62 -10.23 10.69 0.18
C GLY A 62 -10.50 10.22 1.62
N ALA A 63 -9.59 10.52 2.54
CA ALA A 63 -9.79 10.23 3.96
C ALA A 63 -10.92 11.09 4.56
N TYR A 64 -11.01 12.35 4.16
CA TYR A 64 -12.05 13.30 4.57
C TYR A 64 -13.43 12.85 4.09
N HIS A 65 -13.55 12.46 2.82
CA HIS A 65 -14.80 11.89 2.29
C HIS A 65 -15.25 10.65 3.08
N THR A 66 -14.31 9.76 3.40
CA THR A 66 -14.59 8.53 4.16
C THR A 66 -15.09 8.83 5.57
N TYR A 67 -14.49 9.79 6.27
CA TYR A 67 -14.81 10.08 7.67
C TYR A 67 -16.06 10.94 7.83
N THR A 68 -16.29 11.86 6.89
CA THR A 68 -17.35 12.88 7.00
C THR A 68 -18.59 12.52 6.18
N GLY A 69 -18.45 11.60 5.22
CA GLY A 69 -19.48 11.29 4.24
C GLY A 69 -19.74 12.41 3.23
N LYS A 70 -18.91 13.47 3.23
CA LYS A 70 -19.07 14.63 2.37
C LYS A 70 -18.07 14.59 1.21
N SER A 71 -18.56 14.81 0.01
CA SER A 71 -17.76 14.91 -1.22
C SER A 71 -17.32 16.34 -1.48
N ASP A 72 -16.28 16.52 -2.30
CA ASP A 72 -15.78 17.83 -2.73
C ASP A 72 -16.89 18.76 -3.24
N SER A 73 -17.90 18.20 -3.90
CA SER A 73 -19.04 18.96 -4.41
C SER A 73 -19.93 19.60 -3.32
N GLU A 74 -19.79 19.15 -2.07
CA GLU A 74 -20.54 19.61 -0.90
C GLU A 74 -19.71 20.55 -0.01
N LEU A 75 -18.43 20.74 -0.33
CA LEU A 75 -17.51 21.64 0.36
C LEU A 75 -17.38 22.94 -0.45
N ASN A 76 -17.58 24.10 0.20
CA ASN A 76 -17.64 25.37 -0.52
C ASN A 76 -16.33 26.16 -0.42
N GLY A 77 -15.54 26.16 -1.49
CA GLY A 77 -14.30 26.94 -1.59
C GLY A 77 -13.03 26.16 -1.21
N SER A 78 -11.87 26.81 -1.37
CA SER A 78 -10.54 26.23 -1.10
C SER A 78 -10.04 26.48 0.33
N ASP A 79 -10.81 27.21 1.14
CA ASP A 79 -10.44 27.59 2.49
C ASP A 79 -10.82 26.50 3.51
N SER A 80 -10.09 26.47 4.62
CA SER A 80 -10.35 25.57 5.74
C SER A 80 -11.73 25.82 6.33
N GLN A 81 -12.59 24.79 6.30
CA GLN A 81 -13.96 24.82 6.83
C GLN A 81 -14.07 23.96 8.09
N PHE A 82 -14.78 24.48 9.09
CA PHE A 82 -15.20 23.69 10.26
C PHE A 82 -16.48 22.94 9.93
N LEU A 83 -16.50 21.64 10.22
CA LEU A 83 -17.67 20.81 10.04
C LEU A 83 -18.51 20.75 11.32
N GLU A 84 -19.78 21.14 11.20
CA GLU A 84 -20.77 21.04 12.27
C GLU A 84 -21.58 19.73 12.15
N GLY A 85 -22.03 19.17 13.29
CA GLY A 85 -22.96 18.02 13.32
C GLY A 85 -22.38 16.66 13.75
N PHE A 86 -21.12 16.57 14.20
CA PHE A 86 -20.52 15.32 14.70
C PHE A 86 -20.84 14.99 16.17
N ALA A 87 -21.47 15.92 16.88
CA ALA A 87 -21.89 15.74 18.27
C ALA A 87 -23.41 15.59 18.33
N GLN A 88 -23.91 14.37 18.18
CA GLN A 88 -25.27 14.00 18.54
C GLN A 88 -25.29 12.66 19.26
#